data_AF-A0A521GSA2-F1
#
_entry.id   AF-A0A521GSA2-F1
#
_cell.length_a   1.000
_cell.length_b   1.000
_cell.length_c   1.000
_cell.angle_alpha   90.00
_cell.angle_beta   90.00
_cell.angle_gamma   90.00
#
_symmetry.space_group_name_H-M   'P 1'
#
loop_
_entity.id
_entity.type
_entity.pdbx_description
1 polymer ?
#
loop_
_entity_poly.entity_id
_entity_poly.type
_entity_poly.pdbx_seq_one_letter_code
_entity_poly.pdbx_strand_id
1 'polypeptide(L)'
;MSTQTATPQTSALEPKIGCIASAMEIIGNKWTALILRDLCSGPKRFGELEKSVGSINPRTLSQRLDDLEQHGIVTKRSYAEVPPRIEYTLTQKGEDLVPVLKQMAAWGEKYYDSSC
;
A
#
# COMPACT_ATOMS: atom_id res chain seq x y z
N MET A 1 43.47 1.65 6.46
CA MET A 1 42.22 1.18 5.83
C MET A 1 41.25 0.89 6.97
N SER A 2 40.46 1.88 7.38
CA SER A 2 39.57 1.75 8.53
C SER A 2 38.17 1.46 8.04
N THR A 3 37.71 0.23 8.30
CA THR A 3 36.36 -0.23 8.02
C THR A 3 35.40 0.50 8.96
N GLN A 4 34.58 1.41 8.44
CA GLN A 4 33.44 1.96 9.17
C GLN A 4 32.30 0.96 9.10
N THR A 5 32.07 0.26 10.21
CA THR A 5 30.85 -0.52 10.43
C THR A 5 29.72 0.48 10.69
N ALA A 6 28.86 0.71 9.69
CA ALA A 6 27.65 1.51 9.86
C ALA A 6 26.70 0.79 10.82
N THR A 7 26.57 1.33 12.03
CA THR A 7 25.55 0.92 13.00
C THR A 7 24.16 1.22 12.44
N PRO A 8 23.18 0.29 12.47
CA PRO A 8 21.81 0.64 12.14
C PRO A 8 21.28 1.53 13.26
N GLN A 9 21.00 2.79 12.94
CA GLN A 9 20.34 3.71 13.85
C GLN A 9 18.87 3.33 13.98
N THR A 10 18.55 2.44 14.91
CA THR A 10 17.17 2.21 15.37
C THR A 10 16.82 3.37 16.30
N SER A 11 16.32 4.48 15.76
CA SER A 11 15.71 5.53 16.59
C SER A 11 14.41 4.98 17.18
N ALA A 12 14.28 5.04 18.50
CA ALA A 12 13.03 4.73 19.19
C ALA A 12 11.89 5.57 18.58
N LEU A 13 10.72 4.96 18.38
CA LEU A 13 9.53 5.67 17.92
C LEU A 13 9.20 6.74 18.97
N GLU A 14 9.44 8.02 18.65
CA GLU A 14 9.09 9.12 19.54
C GLU A 14 7.58 9.06 19.82
N PRO A 15 7.13 9.21 21.08
CA PRO A 15 5.72 9.13 21.45
C PRO A 15 4.96 10.41 21.06
N LYS A 16 4.97 10.77 19.77
CA LYS A 16 4.03 11.73 19.19
C LYS A 16 2.82 10.92 18.70
N ILE A 17 1.79 10.84 19.54
CA ILE A 17 0.56 10.07 19.30
C ILE A 17 -0.03 10.34 17.89
N GLY A 18 0.08 11.58 17.41
CA GLY A 18 -0.52 12.01 16.14
C GLY A 18 0.09 11.39 14.87
N CYS A 19 1.40 11.11 14.81
CA CYS A 19 2.01 10.69 13.54
C CYS A 19 1.66 9.23 13.17
N ILE A 20 1.62 8.35 14.17
CA ILE A 20 1.25 6.94 13.98
C ILE A 20 -0.26 6.82 13.80
N ALA A 21 -1.07 7.55 14.57
CA ALA A 21 -2.53 7.51 14.46
C ALA A 21 -3.00 7.89 13.03
N SER A 22 -2.48 8.97 12.45
CA SER A 22 -2.83 9.37 11.08
C SER A 22 -2.38 8.36 10.02
N ALA A 23 -1.23 7.71 10.21
CA ALA A 23 -0.82 6.63 9.30
C ALA A 23 -1.78 5.43 9.41
N MET A 24 -2.20 5.08 10.63
CA MET A 24 -3.10 3.96 10.91
C MET A 24 -4.50 4.15 10.34
N GLU A 25 -5.00 5.38 10.18
CA GLU A 25 -6.26 5.66 9.46
C GLU A 25 -6.22 5.14 8.02
N ILE A 26 -5.04 5.10 7.41
CA ILE A 26 -4.81 4.62 6.05
C ILE A 26 -4.48 3.12 6.05
N ILE A 27 -3.37 2.76 6.69
CA ILE A 27 -2.77 1.42 6.58
C ILE A 27 -3.41 0.40 7.51
N GLY A 28 -4.10 0.86 8.57
CA GLY A 28 -4.78 -0.01 9.54
C GLY A 28 -6.04 -0.67 9.00
N ASN A 29 -6.53 -0.23 7.83
CA ASN A 29 -7.64 -0.91 7.15
C ASN A 29 -7.14 -2.21 6.50
N LYS A 30 -7.87 -3.31 6.75
CA LYS A 30 -7.58 -4.67 6.27
C LYS A 30 -7.16 -4.75 4.79
N TRP A 31 -7.79 -3.95 3.93
CA TRP A 31 -7.61 -4.08 2.48
C TRP A 31 -6.55 -3.14 1.91
N THR A 32 -6.19 -2.05 2.60
CA THR A 32 -5.27 -1.06 2.06
C THR A 32 -3.92 -1.68 1.71
N ALA A 33 -3.34 -2.47 2.62
CA ALA A 33 -2.03 -3.07 2.40
C ALA A 33 -2.01 -4.00 1.17
N LEU A 34 -3.09 -4.75 0.94
CA LEU A 34 -3.21 -5.67 -0.20
C LEU A 34 -3.40 -4.92 -1.53
N ILE A 35 -4.21 -3.86 -1.54
CA ILE A 35 -4.40 -3.00 -2.72
C ILE A 35 -3.07 -2.33 -3.09
N LEU A 36 -2.40 -1.72 -2.11
CA LEU A 36 -1.13 -1.03 -2.36
C LEU A 36 -0.04 -2.02 -2.82
N ARG A 37 0.05 -3.21 -2.21
CA ARG A 37 0.94 -4.29 -2.65
C ARG A 37 0.79 -4.59 -4.14
N ASP A 38 -0.44 -4.68 -4.63
CA ASP A 38 -0.69 -5.01 -6.03
C ASP A 38 -0.29 -3.86 -6.96
N LEU A 39 -0.53 -2.62 -6.54
CA LEU A 39 -0.16 -1.42 -7.26
C LEU A 39 1.36 -1.16 -7.27
N CYS A 40 2.14 -1.71 -6.33
CA CYS A 40 3.61 -1.68 -6.38
C CYS A 40 4.18 -2.34 -7.65
N SER A 41 3.43 -3.24 -8.29
CA SER A 41 3.84 -3.89 -9.54
C SER A 41 3.51 -3.07 -10.80
N GLY A 42 2.92 -1.89 -10.63
CA GLY A 42 2.49 -1.00 -11.70
C GLY A 42 0.98 -0.81 -11.77
N PRO A 43 0.49 -0.11 -12.80
CA PRO A 43 -0.92 0.21 -12.96
C PRO A 43 -1.82 -1.03 -13.02
N LYS A 44 -2.98 -0.98 -12.37
CA LYS A 44 -3.98 -2.06 -12.35
C LYS A 44 -5.37 -1.57 -12.67
N ARG A 45 -6.15 -2.39 -13.38
CA ARG A 45 -7.60 -2.20 -13.53
C ARG A 45 -8.34 -2.69 -12.28
N PHE A 46 -9.57 -2.23 -12.12
CA PHE A 46 -10.44 -2.63 -11.00
C PHE A 46 -10.57 -4.16 -10.86
N GLY A 47 -10.89 -4.86 -11.96
CA GLY A 47 -11.07 -6.31 -11.91
C GLY A 47 -9.78 -7.10 -11.62
N GLU A 48 -8.61 -6.53 -11.93
CA GLU A 48 -7.33 -7.14 -11.55
C GLU A 48 -7.11 -7.05 -10.04
N LEU A 49 -7.39 -5.89 -9.45
CA LEU A 49 -7.34 -5.67 -8.00
C LEU A 49 -8.36 -6.54 -7.27
N GLU A 50 -9.60 -6.59 -7.76
CA GLU A 50 -10.66 -7.42 -7.19
C GLU A 50 -10.25 -8.90 -7.14
N LYS A 51 -9.72 -9.41 -8.25
CA LYS A 51 -9.26 -10.80 -8.36
C LYS A 51 -8.07 -11.10 -7.47
N SER A 52 -7.09 -10.19 -7.39
CA SER A 52 -5.84 -10.40 -6.65
C SER A 52 -6.01 -10.25 -5.13
N VAL A 53 -6.90 -9.36 -4.68
CA VAL A 53 -7.24 -9.22 -3.26
C VAL A 53 -8.16 -10.37 -2.79
N GLY A 54 -8.94 -10.95 -3.71
CA GLY A 54 -9.60 -12.26 -3.59
C GLY A 54 -10.82 -12.36 -2.66
N SER A 55 -10.82 -11.63 -1.53
CA SER A 55 -11.90 -11.68 -0.53
C SER A 55 -12.64 -10.35 -0.34
N ILE A 56 -12.31 -9.35 -1.15
CA ILE A 56 -12.96 -8.03 -1.10
C ILE A 56 -14.17 -8.02 -2.04
N ASN A 57 -15.30 -7.51 -1.56
CA ASN A 57 -16.45 -7.30 -2.44
C ASN A 57 -16.24 -6.01 -3.27
N PRO A 58 -16.84 -5.91 -4.47
CA PRO A 58 -16.63 -4.77 -5.37
C PRO A 58 -16.98 -3.41 -4.75
N ARG A 59 -18.05 -3.35 -3.93
CA ARG A 59 -18.46 -2.11 -3.26
C ARG A 59 -17.38 -1.61 -2.29
N THR A 60 -16.83 -2.51 -1.49
CA THR A 60 -15.74 -2.19 -0.56
C THR A 60 -14.49 -1.80 -1.32
N LEU A 61 -14.14 -2.50 -2.41
CA LEU A 61 -12.98 -2.14 -3.22
C LEU A 61 -13.12 -0.73 -3.82
N SER A 62 -14.30 -0.39 -4.37
CA SER A 62 -14.57 0.95 -4.88
C SER A 62 -14.39 2.01 -3.80
N GLN A 63 -15.03 1.82 -2.64
CA GLN A 63 -14.91 2.77 -1.52
C GLN A 63 -13.45 2.95 -1.10
N ARG A 64 -12.67 1.86 -1.03
CA ARG A 64 -11.26 1.94 -0.66
C ARG A 64 -10.41 2.67 -1.70
N LEU A 65 -10.67 2.48 -2.99
CA LEU A 65 -9.97 3.20 -4.04
C LEU A 65 -10.33 4.70 -4.02
N ASP A 66 -11.60 5.03 -3.79
CA ASP A 66 -12.05 6.42 -3.64
C ASP A 66 -11.40 7.07 -2.39
N ASP A 67 -11.36 6.37 -1.25
CA ASP A 67 -10.68 6.85 -0.04
C ASP A 67 -9.19 7.10 -0.31
N LEU A 68 -8.49 6.17 -0.97
CA LEU A 68 -7.06 6.29 -1.28
C LEU A 68 -6.78 7.41 -2.28
N GLU A 69 -7.69 7.66 -3.23
CA GLU A 69 -7.62 8.79 -4.14
C GLU A 69 -7.81 10.12 -3.40
N GLN A 70 -8.80 10.22 -2.50
CA GLN A 70 -9.02 11.40 -1.65
C GLN A 70 -7.81 11.73 -0.77
N HIS A 71 -7.12 10.71 -0.26
CA HIS A 71 -5.89 10.88 0.52
C HIS A 71 -4.65 11.15 -0.35
N GLY A 72 -4.79 11.15 -1.68
CA GLY A 72 -3.72 11.40 -2.63
C GLY A 72 -2.68 10.28 -2.68
N ILE A 73 -3.05 9.05 -2.35
CA ILE A 73 -2.17 7.86 -2.33
C ILE A 73 -2.24 7.12 -3.66
N VAL A 74 -3.43 7.09 -4.26
CA VAL A 74 -3.69 6.48 -5.56
C VAL A 74 -4.22 7.55 -6.51
N THR A 75 -3.94 7.42 -7.80
CA THR A 75 -4.59 8.19 -8.86
C THR A 75 -5.32 7.26 -9.82
N LYS A 76 -6.49 7.72 -10.29
CA LYS A 76 -7.29 7.05 -11.31
C LYS A 76 -7.08 7.72 -12.67
N ARG A 77 -6.70 6.94 -13.68
CA ARG A 77 -6.55 7.41 -15.06
C ARG A 77 -7.52 6.70 -15.98
N SER A 78 -8.29 7.48 -16.74
CA SER A 78 -9.19 6.99 -17.79
C SER A 78 -8.50 7.10 -19.15
N TYR A 79 -8.56 6.03 -19.94
CA TYR A 79 -8.05 5.97 -21.30
C TYR A 79 -9.23 5.92 -22.28
N ALA A 80 -9.26 6.88 -23.20
CA ALA A 80 -10.26 6.97 -24.27
C ALA A 80 -9.89 6.02 -25.43
N GLU A 81 -9.84 4.73 -25.15
CA GLU A 81 -9.68 3.65 -26.12
C GLU A 81 -10.96 2.81 -26.18
N VAL A 82 -11.07 1.90 -27.15
CA VAL A 82 -12.21 0.98 -27.27
C VAL A 82 -11.72 -0.44 -26.97
N PRO A 83 -12.24 -1.11 -25.93
CA PRO A 83 -13.18 -0.62 -24.90
C PRO A 83 -12.51 0.37 -23.93
N PRO A 84 -13.28 1.30 -23.30
CA PRO A 84 -12.72 2.26 -22.36
C PRO A 84 -12.06 1.55 -21.18
N ARG A 85 -10.88 2.05 -20.80
CA ARG A 85 -10.07 1.47 -19.72
C ARG A 85 -9.86 2.48 -18.61
N ILE A 86 -9.93 1.99 -17.38
CA ILE A 86 -9.57 2.73 -16.17
C ILE A 86 -8.46 1.98 -15.48
N GLU A 87 -7.41 2.70 -15.10
CA GLU A 87 -6.31 2.16 -14.30
C GLU A 87 -6.10 3.00 -13.05
N TYR A 88 -5.63 2.31 -12.01
CA TYR A 88 -5.21 2.88 -10.74
C TYR A 88 -3.69 2.77 -10.64
N THR A 89 -3.04 3.79 -10.10
CA THR A 89 -1.58 3.82 -9.93
C THR A 89 -1.23 4.52 -8.63
N LEU A 90 -0.12 4.13 -7.98
CA LEU A 90 0.39 4.87 -6.84
C LEU A 90 0.80 6.29 -7.25
N THR A 91 0.53 7.25 -6.39
CA THR A 91 1.16 8.57 -6.46
C THR A 91 2.53 8.51 -5.78
N GLN A 92 3.29 9.61 -5.84
CA GLN A 92 4.54 9.72 -5.07
C GLN A 92 4.31 9.44 -3.57
N LYS A 93 3.23 9.98 -3.00
CA LYS A 93 2.85 9.74 -1.59
C LYS A 93 2.52 8.27 -1.32
N GLY A 94 1.94 7.57 -2.31
CA GLY A 94 1.68 6.14 -2.20
C GLY A 94 2.95 5.29 -2.30
N GLU A 95 3.89 5.68 -3.17
CA GLU A 95 5.21 5.03 -3.27
C GLU A 95 6.00 5.14 -1.96
N ASP A 96 5.88 6.27 -1.25
CA ASP A 96 6.52 6.46 0.06
C ASP A 96 6.02 5.48 1.14
N LEU A 97 4.87 4.82 0.94
CA LEU A 97 4.36 3.77 1.85
C LEU A 97 4.96 2.39 1.56
N VAL A 98 5.58 2.16 0.40
CA VAL A 98 6.11 0.86 0.00
C VAL A 98 7.13 0.30 1.00
N PRO A 99 8.09 1.08 1.55
CA PRO A 99 9.00 0.59 2.58
C PRO A 99 8.27 0.10 3.83
N VAL A 100 7.17 0.76 4.23
CA VAL A 100 6.36 0.34 5.39
C VAL A 100 5.70 -1.02 5.12
N LEU A 101 5.12 -1.19 3.93
CA LEU A 101 4.50 -2.46 3.53
C LEU A 101 5.52 -3.61 3.49
N LYS A 102 6.75 -3.35 3.03
CA LYS A 102 7.84 -4.35 3.06
C LYS A 102 8.18 -4.78 4.48
N GLN A 103 8.26 -3.83 5.42
CA GLN A 103 8.53 -4.15 6.83
C GLN A 103 7.38 -4.91 7.48
N MET A 104 6.12 -4.58 7.14
CA MET A 104 4.96 -5.35 7.59
C MET A 104 4.99 -6.79 7.04
N ALA A 105 5.33 -6.97 5.77
CA ALA A 105 5.45 -8.29 5.15
C ALA A 105 6.55 -9.12 5.80
N ALA A 106 7.75 -8.56 5.98
CA ALA A 106 8.88 -9.25 6.63
C ALA A 106 8.57 -9.64 8.08
N TRP A 107 7.86 -8.78 8.82
CA TRP A 107 7.40 -9.12 10.16
C TRP A 107 6.35 -10.22 10.14
N GLY A 108 5.39 -10.15 9.21
CA GLY A 108 4.37 -11.18 8.99
C GLY A 108 5.00 -12.55 8.74
N GLU A 109 5.89 -12.63 7.75
CA GLU A 109 6.61 -13.86 7.38
C GLU A 109 7.44 -14.45 8.54
N LYS A 110 8.02 -13.57 9.37
CA LYS A 110 8.83 -14.00 10.52
C LYS A 110 8.00 -14.67 11.63
N TYR A 111 6.76 -14.23 11.84
CA TYR A 111 5.95 -14.63 13.01
C TYR A 111 4.69 -15.42 12.67
N TYR A 112 4.25 -15.37 11.42
CA TYR A 112 3.05 -16.02 10.91
C TYR A 112 3.41 -16.75 9.62
N ASP A 113 3.02 -18.02 9.56
CA ASP A 113 3.51 -19.07 8.68
C ASP A 113 3.65 -18.69 7.18
N SER A 114 4.66 -19.29 6.52
CA SER A 114 5.22 -18.93 5.20
C SER A 114 4.34 -19.27 3.99
N SER A 115 3.02 -19.35 4.17
CA SER A 115 2.05 -19.56 3.09
C SER A 115 1.30 -18.25 2.80
N CYS A 116 2.04 -17.24 2.35
CA CYS A 116 1.50 -16.06 1.66
C CYS A 116 1.59 -16.25 0.14
#